data_AF-A0A966TY07-F1
#
_entry.id   AF-A0A966TY07-F1
#
_cell.length_a   1.000
_cell.length_b   1.000
_cell.length_c   1.000
_cell.angle_alpha   90.00
_cell.angle_beta   90.00
_cell.angle_gamma   90.00
#
_symmetry.space_group_name_H-M   'P 1'
#
loop_
_entity.id
_entity.type
_entity.pdbx_description
1 polymer ?
#
loop_
_entity_poly.entity_id
_entity_poly.type
_entity_poly.pdbx_seq_one_letter_code
_entity_poly.pdbx_strand_id
1 'polypeptide(L)'
;MSVTTATELHWSKNRREASWLVKFFDNKAVLVVACLLPALGLLGVFLTYPLGLGIYLAFTDATIGRRGIWVGLENFEYLFTDPIFWNAVFFSVFYTGIATIGKFGLGL
;
A
#
# COMPACT_ATOMS: atom_id res chain seq x y z
N MET A 1 -13.00 -66.95 44.85
CA MET A 1 -11.91 -66.76 43.87
C MET A 1 -12.52 -66.41 42.53
N SER A 2 -12.64 -65.13 42.21
CA SER A 2 -12.92 -64.65 40.84
C SER A 2 -12.68 -63.14 40.82
N VAL A 3 -11.40 -62.76 40.77
CA VAL A 3 -11.00 -61.39 40.42
C VAL A 3 -11.01 -61.34 38.90
N THR A 4 -12.10 -60.84 38.33
CA THR A 4 -12.22 -60.52 36.92
C THR A 4 -11.37 -59.27 36.67
N THR A 5 -10.15 -59.48 36.22
CA THR A 5 -9.19 -58.42 35.85
C THR A 5 -9.77 -57.63 34.69
N ALA A 6 -10.24 -56.41 34.96
CA ALA A 6 -10.66 -55.47 33.93
C ALA A 6 -9.44 -55.13 33.06
N THR A 7 -9.53 -55.41 31.77
CA THR A 7 -8.52 -55.04 30.78
C THR A 7 -8.48 -53.52 30.67
N GLU A 8 -7.56 -52.90 31.39
CA GLU A 8 -7.21 -51.48 31.28
C GLU A 8 -6.87 -51.17 29.81
N LEU A 9 -7.82 -50.54 29.11
CA LEU A 9 -7.61 -50.00 27.76
C LEU A 9 -6.57 -48.88 27.84
N HIS A 10 -5.31 -49.25 27.67
CA HIS A 10 -4.18 -48.33 27.62
C HIS A 10 -4.27 -47.46 26.35
N TRP A 11 -5.08 -46.40 26.44
CA TRP A 11 -5.22 -45.35 25.43
C TRP A 11 -3.88 -44.63 25.24
N SER A 12 -3.14 -45.04 24.22
CA SER A 12 -2.02 -44.26 23.71
C SER A 12 -2.56 -42.99 23.04
N LYS A 13 -2.61 -41.90 23.82
CA LYS A 13 -2.80 -40.54 23.28
C LYS A 13 -1.59 -40.23 22.41
N ASN A 14 -1.70 -40.54 21.12
CA ASN A 14 -0.78 -40.07 20.11
C ASN A 14 -0.89 -38.54 20.05
N ARG A 15 -0.14 -37.84 20.90
CA ARG A 15 0.07 -36.39 20.82
C ARG A 15 0.81 -36.17 19.51
N ARG A 16 0.05 -36.00 18.43
CA ARG A 16 0.57 -35.47 17.16
C ARG A 16 1.21 -34.14 17.52
N GLU A 17 2.53 -34.13 17.64
CA GLU A 17 3.28 -32.90 17.84
C GLU A 17 2.87 -31.97 16.71
N ALA A 18 2.26 -30.83 17.07
CA ALA A 18 1.84 -29.84 16.09
C ALA A 18 3.09 -29.49 15.29
N SER A 19 3.10 -29.92 14.03
CA SER A 19 4.19 -29.72 13.09
C SER A 19 4.58 -28.24 13.16
N TRP A 20 5.87 -27.95 13.27
CA TRP A 20 6.40 -26.59 13.41
C TRP A 20 5.78 -25.56 12.45
N LEU A 21 5.34 -26.00 11.26
CA LEU A 21 4.56 -25.23 10.30
C LEU A 21 3.21 -24.74 10.85
N VAL A 22 2.49 -25.59 11.60
CA VAL A 22 1.22 -25.24 12.23
C VAL A 22 1.42 -24.14 13.26
N LYS A 23 2.45 -24.24 14.11
CA LYS A 23 2.77 -23.18 15.09
C LYS A 23 3.17 -21.86 14.43
N PHE A 24 3.83 -21.92 13.26
CA PHE A 24 4.20 -20.75 12.48
C PHE A 24 2.98 -20.07 11.83
N PHE A 25 2.06 -20.86 11.25
CA PHE A 25 0.79 -20.36 10.71
C PHE A 25 -0.24 -19.99 11.79
N ASP A 26 -0.09 -20.47 13.03
CA ASP A 26 -0.93 -20.06 14.18
C ASP A 26 -0.56 -18.68 14.74
N ASN A 27 0.59 -18.13 14.34
CA ASN A 27 0.99 -16.81 14.78
C ASN A 27 0.13 -15.75 14.08
N LYS A 28 -0.69 -15.05 14.87
CA LYS A 28 -1.57 -13.96 14.40
C LYS A 28 -0.84 -12.97 13.48
N ALA A 29 0.41 -12.63 13.77
CA ALA A 29 1.19 -11.71 12.94
C ALA A 29 1.47 -12.28 11.54
N VAL A 30 1.76 -13.58 11.43
CA VAL A 30 2.03 -14.24 10.14
C VAL A 30 0.76 -14.29 9.29
N LEU A 31 -0.40 -14.60 9.89
CA LEU A 31 -1.69 -14.57 9.22
C LEU A 31 -2.04 -13.17 8.68
N VAL A 32 -1.83 -12.14 9.51
CA VAL A 32 -2.09 -10.74 9.15
C VAL A 32 -1.19 -10.31 8.00
N VAL A 33 0.11 -10.58 8.08
CA VAL A 33 1.06 -10.23 7.02
C VAL A 33 0.73 -11.01 5.75
N ALA A 34 0.49 -12.31 5.80
CA ALA A 34 0.18 -13.11 4.62
C ALA A 34 -1.08 -12.63 3.87
N CYS A 35 -2.10 -12.14 4.61
CA CYS A 35 -3.32 -11.61 4.03
C CYS A 35 -3.16 -10.17 3.48
N LEU A 36 -2.40 -9.31 4.18
CA LEU A 36 -2.21 -7.90 3.78
C LEU A 36 -1.12 -7.70 2.73
N LEU A 37 -0.07 -8.53 2.73
CA LEU A 37 1.07 -8.43 1.83
C LEU A 37 0.66 -8.39 0.35
N PRO A 38 -0.28 -9.20 -0.18
CA PRO A 38 -0.70 -9.07 -1.58
C PRO A 38 -1.37 -7.72 -1.88
N ALA A 39 -2.21 -7.21 -0.98
CA ALA A 39 -2.86 -5.91 -1.16
C ALA A 39 -1.85 -4.74 -1.09
N LEU A 40 -0.96 -4.77 -0.10
CA LEU A 40 0.11 -3.77 0.05
C LEU A 40 1.14 -3.84 -1.07
N GLY A 41 1.47 -5.05 -1.53
CA GLY A 41 2.37 -5.26 -2.67
C GLY A 41 1.77 -4.69 -3.94
N LEU A 42 0.50 -4.97 -4.22
CA LEU A 42 -0.19 -4.42 -5.38
C LEU A 42 -0.29 -2.89 -5.30
N LEU A 43 -0.72 -2.35 -4.16
CA LEU A 43 -0.77 -0.91 -3.92
C LEU A 43 0.61 -0.28 -4.09
N GLY A 44 1.65 -0.88 -3.49
CA GLY A 44 3.02 -0.42 -3.56
C GLY A 44 3.51 -0.36 -5.00
N VAL A 45 3.36 -1.43 -5.78
CA VAL A 45 3.81 -1.46 -7.18
C VAL A 45 3.04 -0.44 -8.03
N PHE A 46 1.72 -0.45 -7.97
CA PHE A 46 0.89 0.43 -8.80
C PHE A 46 0.92 1.90 -8.38
N LEU A 47 1.29 2.21 -7.14
CA LEU A 47 1.47 3.58 -6.69
C LEU A 47 2.89 4.07 -6.98
N THR A 48 3.90 3.32 -6.54
CA THR A 48 5.30 3.76 -6.59
C THR A 48 5.86 3.78 -8.01
N TYR A 49 5.45 2.84 -8.88
CA TYR A 49 5.93 2.80 -10.26
C TYR A 49 5.53 4.05 -11.06
N PRO A 50 4.24 4.41 -11.22
CA PRO A 50 3.87 5.60 -11.98
C PRO A 50 4.28 6.89 -11.28
N LEU A 51 4.33 6.92 -9.94
CA LEU A 51 4.82 8.09 -9.20
C LEU A 51 6.31 8.31 -9.45
N GLY A 52 7.15 7.28 -9.33
CA GLY A 52 8.57 7.36 -9.59
C GLY A 52 8.87 7.72 -11.05
N LEU A 53 8.14 7.11 -11.99
CA LEU A 53 8.21 7.46 -13.40
C LEU A 53 7.80 8.92 -13.63
N GLY A 54 6.71 9.40 -13.00
CA GLY A 54 6.27 10.78 -13.11
C GLY A 54 7.30 11.78 -12.58
N ILE A 55 7.94 11.46 -11.45
CA ILE A 55 9.06 12.26 -10.91
C ILE A 55 10.21 12.27 -11.91
N TYR A 56 10.64 11.11 -12.41
CA TYR A 56 11.71 11.04 -13.42
C TYR A 56 11.37 11.87 -14.67
N LEU A 57 10.12 11.76 -15.15
CA LEU A 57 9.65 12.51 -16.31
C LEU A 57 9.62 14.02 -16.07
N ALA A 58 9.35 14.48 -14.85
CA ALA A 58 9.36 15.91 -14.51
C ALA A 58 10.74 16.57 -14.72
N PHE A 59 11.83 15.80 -14.65
CA PHE A 59 13.20 16.26 -14.93
C PHE A 59 13.64 16.03 -16.38
N THR A 60 12.76 15.50 -17.23
CA THR A 60 13.04 15.23 -18.64
C THR A 60 12.10 15.99 -19.57
N ASP A 61 12.58 16.44 -20.72
CA ASP A 61 11.72 16.88 -21.83
C ASP A 61 11.20 15.62 -22.56
N ALA A 62 10.15 15.04 -22.00
CA ALA A 62 9.46 13.88 -22.56
C ALA A 62 8.23 14.33 -23.35
N THR A 63 8.41 14.55 -24.64
CA THR A 63 7.32 14.82 -25.60
C THR A 63 6.90 13.53 -26.30
N ILE A 64 5.59 13.36 -26.51
CA ILE A 64 5.03 12.18 -27.19
C ILE A 64 5.64 12.08 -28.60
N GLY A 65 6.30 10.95 -28.88
CA GLY A 65 6.98 10.71 -30.16
C GLY A 65 8.45 11.15 -30.22
N ARG A 66 8.99 11.76 -29.15
CA ARG A 66 10.42 12.09 -29.03
C ARG A 66 11.05 11.33 -27.86
N ARG A 67 12.35 11.00 -27.98
CA ARG A 67 13.09 10.43 -26.85
C ARG A 67 13.20 11.49 -25.75
N GLY A 68 12.85 11.13 -24.51
CA GLY A 68 12.96 12.02 -23.36
C GLY A 68 14.41 12.42 -23.13
N ILE A 69 14.70 13.72 -23.16
CA ILE A 69 16.04 14.27 -22.89
C ILE A 69 16.06 14.74 -21.44
N TRP A 70 17.11 14.42 -20.68
CA TRP A 70 17.25 14.92 -19.31
C TRP A 70 17.61 16.41 -19.33
N VAL A 71 16.72 17.24 -18.79
CA VAL A 71 16.83 18.72 -18.75
C VAL A 71 17.01 19.26 -17.33
N GLY A 72 16.95 18.40 -16.32
CA GLY A 72 17.11 18.80 -14.93
C GLY A 72 15.96 19.68 -14.46
N LEU A 73 16.25 20.92 -14.06
CA LEU A 73 15.27 21.83 -13.44
C LEU A 73 14.59 22.82 -14.40
N GLU A 74 14.96 22.83 -15.68
CA GLU A 74 14.42 23.80 -16.66
C GLU A 74 12.88 23.78 -16.72
N ASN A 75 12.26 22.60 -16.63
CA ASN A 75 10.80 22.47 -16.59
C ASN A 75 10.17 23.23 -15.41
N PHE A 76 10.83 23.23 -14.25
CA PHE A 76 10.32 23.90 -13.05
C PHE A 76 10.52 25.41 -13.14
N GLU A 77 11.66 25.88 -13.66
CA GLU A 77 11.90 27.31 -13.89
C GLU A 77 10.90 27.91 -14.88
N TYR A 78 10.61 27.17 -15.96
CA TYR A 78 9.56 27.52 -16.92
C TYR A 78 8.20 27.69 -16.23
N LEU A 79 7.74 26.68 -15.49
CA LEU A 79 6.46 26.73 -14.76
C LEU A 79 6.41 27.84 -13.72
N PHE A 80 7.55 28.15 -13.07
CA PHE A 80 7.59 29.19 -12.05
C PHE A 80 7.32 30.59 -12.60
N THR A 81 7.68 30.83 -13.86
CA THR A 81 7.43 32.11 -14.54
C THR A 81 6.12 32.15 -15.32
N ASP A 82 5.42 31.02 -15.45
CA ASP A 82 4.18 30.93 -16.21
C ASP A 82 2.97 31.47 -15.41
N PRO A 83 2.34 32.58 -15.83
CA PRO A 83 1.17 33.11 -15.16
C PRO A 83 -0.05 32.17 -15.25
N ILE A 84 -0.14 31.33 -16.29
CA ILE A 84 -1.25 30.38 -16.44
C ILE A 84 -1.16 29.28 -15.38
N PHE A 85 0.04 28.75 -15.13
CA PHE A 85 0.29 27.81 -14.05
C PHE A 85 -0.15 28.36 -12.69
N TRP A 86 0.26 29.58 -12.34
CA TRP A 86 -0.11 30.19 -11.05
C TRP A 86 -1.61 30.46 -10.93
N ASN A 87 -2.27 30.88 -12.00
CA ASN A 87 -3.72 31.04 -12.02
C ASN A 87 -4.43 29.70 -11.76
N ALA A 88 -3.99 28.63 -12.42
CA ALA A 88 -4.55 27.29 -12.22
C ALA A 88 -4.37 26.81 -10.77
N VAL A 89 -3.16 26.96 -10.21
CA VAL A 89 -2.87 26.62 -8.81
C VAL A 89 -3.76 27.40 -7.84
N PHE A 90 -3.89 28.72 -8.04
CA PHE A 90 -4.73 29.57 -7.20
C PHE A 90 -6.18 29.09 -7.22
N PHE A 91 -6.77 28.89 -8.39
CA PHE A 91 -8.15 28.42 -8.48
C PHE A 91 -8.33 27.03 -7.86
N SER A 92 -7.43 26.07 -8.10
CA SER A 92 -7.52 24.73 -7.50
C SER A 92 -7.50 24.77 -5.97
N VAL A 93 -6.59 25.54 -5.38
CA VAL A 93 -6.48 25.69 -3.91
C VAL A 93 -7.69 26.45 -3.37
N PHE A 94 -8.09 27.54 -4.02
CA PHE A 94 -9.23 28.37 -3.62
C PHE A 94 -10.54 27.56 -3.60
N TYR A 95 -10.84 26.84 -4.70
CA TYR A 95 -12.03 26.00 -4.77
C TYR A 95 -12.00 24.86 -3.76
N THR A 96 -10.86 24.20 -3.60
CA THR A 96 -10.71 23.12 -2.61
C THR A 96 -10.88 23.63 -1.19
N GLY A 97 -10.32 24.80 -0.87
CA GLY A 97 -10.44 25.45 0.43
C GLY A 97 -11.90 25.79 0.75
N ILE A 98 -12.59 26.49 -0.17
CA ILE A 98 -14.01 26.82 0.00
C ILE A 98 -14.86 25.56 0.11
N ALA A 99 -14.64 24.56 -0.75
CA ALA A 99 -15.38 23.31 -0.70
C ALA A 99 -15.15 22.55 0.61
N THR A 100 -13.93 22.55 1.14
CA THR A 100 -13.58 21.88 2.41
C THR A 100 -14.24 22.59 3.59
N ILE A 101 -14.15 23.93 3.65
CA ILE A 101 -14.81 24.73 4.69
C ILE A 101 -16.32 24.57 4.63
N GLY A 102 -16.90 24.61 3.43
CA GLY A 102 -18.33 24.40 3.22
C GLY A 102 -18.78 23.01 3.64
N LYS A 103 -18.05 21.94 3.25
CA LYS A 103 -18.34 20.57 3.67
C LYS A 103 -18.22 20.39 5.18
N PHE A 104 -17.23 21.01 5.81
CA PHE A 104 -17.05 20.95 7.26
C PHE A 104 -18.15 21.72 8.00
N GLY A 105 -18.53 22.89 7.51
CA GLY A 105 -19.57 23.72 8.12
C GLY A 105 -20.99 23.18 7.93
N LEU A 106 -21.29 22.54 6.80
CA LEU A 106 -22.58 21.87 6.55
C LEU A 106 -22.64 20.45 7.14
N GLY A 107 -21.50 19.81 7.37
CA GLY A 107 -21.40 18.44 7.86
C GLY A 107 -21.33 18.32 9.39
N LEU A 108 -21.12 19.43 10.11
CA LEU A 108 -21.24 19.54 11.57
C LEU A 108 -22.69 19.71 12.02
#